data_AF-A0AAD4EPS0-F1
#
_entry.id   AF-A0AAD4EPS0-F1
#
_cell.length_a   1.000
_cell.length_b   1.000
_cell.length_c   1.000
_cell.angle_alpha   90.00
_cell.angle_beta   90.00
_cell.angle_gamma   90.00
#
_symmetry.space_group_name_H-M   'P 1'
#
loop_
_entity.id
_entity.type
_entity.pdbx_description
1 polymer ?
#
loop_
_entity_poly.entity_id
_entity_poly.type
_entity_poly.pdbx_seq_one_letter_code
_entity_poly.pdbx_strand_id
1 'polypeptide(L)'
;MPKHTFYLVTYDRGLHPLTHAPKTHHWAYFLELDAATAPEPTGVIFQLRGMPGGFYYPGPEEDMGISQIGAPGELRERLEIGEVDVKDQGGISGVVDKIDAVLKKVGVVKDEGAAWNCQDWAMGGLEGLKMLRVVYESLNEEGIKGWLRER
;
A
#
# COMPACT_ATOMS: atom_id res chain seq x y z
N MET A 1 -3.10 18.29 -16.73
CA MET A 1 -4.14 17.48 -16.06
C MET A 1 -3.57 17.07 -14.72
N PRO A 2 -4.37 16.95 -13.65
CA PRO A 2 -3.85 16.58 -12.35
C PRO A 2 -3.26 15.17 -12.47
N LYS A 3 -1.97 15.09 -12.14
CA LYS A 3 -1.24 13.84 -11.98
C LYS A 3 -1.37 13.47 -10.50
N HIS A 4 -1.73 12.21 -10.24
CA HIS A 4 -1.91 11.71 -8.88
C HIS A 4 -0.73 10.84 -8.51
N THR A 5 -0.07 11.15 -7.40
CA THR A 5 1.12 10.40 -7.01
C THR A 5 0.70 9.13 -6.25
N PHE A 6 1.33 8.02 -6.61
CA PHE A 6 1.08 6.71 -6.01
C PHE A 6 2.27 6.32 -5.15
N TYR A 7 1.97 5.95 -3.90
CA TYR A 7 2.95 5.67 -2.88
C TYR A 7 2.82 4.24 -2.37
N LEU A 8 3.97 3.69 -1.98
CA LEU A 8 4.05 2.57 -1.05
C LEU A 8 4.55 3.13 0.28
N VAL A 9 3.81 2.86 1.34
CA VAL A 9 4.09 3.37 2.67
C VAL A 9 4.28 2.26 3.67
N THR A 10 4.98 2.56 4.76
CA THR A 10 5.09 1.67 5.92
C THR A 10 4.64 2.34 7.20
N TYR A 11 4.11 1.54 8.13
CA TYR A 11 3.68 2.04 9.44
C TYR A 11 3.85 1.01 10.55
N ASP A 12 3.94 1.51 11.79
CA ASP A 12 4.11 0.72 13.01
C ASP A 12 2.84 -0.07 13.37
N ARG A 13 2.98 -1.34 13.76
CA ARG A 13 1.84 -2.21 14.16
C ARG A 13 1.69 -2.40 15.68
N GLY A 14 2.45 -1.63 16.44
CA GLY A 14 2.64 -1.76 17.86
C GLY A 14 3.49 -2.97 18.23
N LEU A 15 3.44 -3.30 19.52
CA LEU A 15 4.21 -4.38 20.10
C LEU A 15 3.47 -5.73 20.00
N HIS A 16 4.23 -6.81 19.98
CA HIS A 16 3.69 -8.16 20.11
C HIS A 16 3.11 -8.35 21.52
N PRO A 17 1.86 -8.82 21.66
CA PRO A 17 1.16 -8.82 22.95
C PRO A 17 1.80 -9.71 24.02
N LEU A 18 2.56 -10.74 23.62
CA LEU A 18 3.19 -11.68 24.57
C LEU A 18 4.67 -11.39 24.84
N THR A 19 5.39 -10.87 23.85
CA THR A 19 6.86 -10.71 23.94
C THR A 19 7.27 -9.25 24.09
N HIS A 20 6.34 -8.33 23.87
CA HIS A 20 6.55 -6.87 23.85
C HIS A 20 7.61 -6.40 22.85
N ALA A 21 8.05 -7.28 21.94
CA ALA A 21 8.92 -6.91 20.84
C ALA A 21 8.14 -6.09 19.80
N PRO A 22 8.78 -5.11 19.13
CA PRO A 22 8.18 -4.43 17.98
C PRO A 22 7.73 -5.43 16.92
N LYS A 23 6.52 -5.26 16.40
CA LYS A 23 6.09 -6.00 15.21
C LYS A 23 6.74 -5.37 13.99
N THR A 24 7.01 -6.20 12.98
CA THR A 24 7.44 -5.69 11.68
C THR A 24 6.44 -4.69 11.13
N HIS A 25 6.92 -3.64 10.47
CA HIS A 25 6.10 -2.61 9.86
C HIS A 25 5.13 -3.22 8.84
N HIS A 26 3.93 -2.66 8.79
CA HIS A 26 2.98 -3.01 7.74
C HIS A 26 3.25 -2.19 6.49
N TRP A 27 2.91 -2.74 5.32
CA TRP A 27 3.03 -2.05 4.04
C TRP A 27 1.65 -1.81 3.45
N ALA A 28 1.42 -0.61 2.92
CA ALA A 28 0.16 -0.26 2.27
C ALA A 28 0.41 0.65 1.06
N TYR A 29 -0.47 0.56 0.07
CA TYR A 29 -0.47 1.50 -1.05
C TYR A 29 -1.33 2.71 -0.72
N PHE A 30 -0.91 3.89 -1.18
CA PHE A 30 -1.66 5.13 -1.01
C PHE A 30 -1.66 5.92 -2.31
N LEU A 31 -2.85 6.16 -2.87
CA LEU A 31 -3.06 7.01 -4.04
C LEU A 31 -3.51 8.39 -3.57
N GLU A 32 -2.63 9.39 -3.72
CA GLU A 32 -2.93 10.77 -3.35
C GLU A 32 -3.92 11.40 -4.34
N LEU A 33 -5.05 11.88 -3.82
CA LEU A 33 -6.11 12.51 -4.63
C LEU A 33 -6.04 14.02 -4.61
N ASP A 34 -5.58 14.61 -3.51
CA ASP A 34 -5.44 16.05 -3.36
C ASP A 34 -4.18 16.61 -4.01
N ALA A 35 -4.17 17.92 -4.24
CA ALA A 35 -3.01 18.62 -4.75
C ALA A 35 -1.88 18.62 -3.70
N ALA A 36 -0.63 18.44 -4.16
CA ALA A 36 0.62 18.38 -3.40
C ALA A 36 0.89 19.56 -2.42
N THR A 37 -0.01 20.54 -2.33
CA THR A 37 0.05 21.70 -1.43
C THR A 37 -0.84 21.55 -0.18
N ALA A 38 -1.64 20.49 -0.07
CA ALA A 38 -2.40 20.22 1.15
C ALA A 38 -1.44 19.91 2.31
N PRO A 39 -1.65 20.50 3.50
CA PRO A 39 -0.80 20.21 4.67
C PRO A 39 -0.88 18.75 5.09
N GLU A 40 -1.98 18.07 4.76
CA GLU A 40 -2.15 16.64 4.90
C GLU A 40 -2.81 16.08 3.63
N PRO A 41 -2.10 15.32 2.79
CA PRO A 41 -2.67 14.78 1.57
C PRO A 41 -3.73 13.74 1.92
N THR A 42 -4.91 13.86 1.31
CA THR A 42 -5.94 12.82 1.36
C THR A 42 -5.91 11.98 0.09
N GLY A 43 -6.44 10.77 0.21
CA GLY A 43 -6.59 9.89 -0.93
C GLY A 43 -7.13 8.52 -0.58
N VAL A 44 -6.72 7.52 -1.36
CA VAL A 44 -7.23 6.15 -1.25
C VAL A 44 -6.14 5.24 -0.72
N ILE A 45 -6.43 4.53 0.37
CA ILE A 45 -5.51 3.55 0.95
C ILE A 45 -5.92 2.14 0.49
N PHE A 46 -4.94 1.34 0.10
CA PHE A 46 -5.12 -0.08 -0.19
C PHE A 46 -4.25 -0.90 0.76
N GLN A 47 -4.86 -1.50 1.78
CA GLN A 47 -4.17 -2.20 2.88
C GLN A 47 -4.40 -3.71 2.82
N LEU A 48 -3.35 -4.49 2.57
CA LEU A 48 -3.41 -5.95 2.55
C LEU A 48 -3.20 -6.51 3.97
N ARG A 49 -4.30 -6.71 4.72
CA ARG A 49 -4.25 -7.08 6.14
C ARG A 49 -4.17 -8.59 6.35
N GLY A 50 -3.30 -9.01 7.28
CA GLY A 50 -3.27 -10.39 7.80
C GLY A 50 -3.76 -10.45 9.24
N MET A 51 -4.75 -11.30 9.53
CA MET A 51 -5.11 -11.73 10.89
C MET A 51 -4.98 -13.25 11.03
N PRO A 52 -4.71 -13.77 12.24
CA PRO A 52 -4.95 -15.18 12.56
C PRO A 52 -6.42 -15.53 12.23
N GLY A 53 -6.65 -16.60 11.47
CA GLY A 53 -7.98 -17.02 11.00
C GLY A 53 -8.44 -16.44 9.65
N GLY A 54 -7.70 -15.48 9.05
CA GLY A 54 -8.06 -14.98 7.72
C GLY A 54 -7.24 -13.77 7.25
N PHE A 55 -6.73 -13.85 6.02
CA PHE A 55 -6.32 -12.67 5.26
C PHE A 55 -7.55 -11.90 4.76
N TYR A 56 -7.49 -10.58 4.79
CA TYR A 56 -8.56 -9.74 4.28
C TYR A 56 -7.98 -8.46 3.70
N TYR A 57 -8.07 -8.32 2.37
CA TYR A 57 -8.04 -7.01 1.74
C TYR A 57 -9.50 -6.50 1.68
N PRO A 58 -9.88 -5.50 2.50
CA PRO A 58 -11.26 -5.00 2.58
C PRO A 58 -11.76 -4.34 1.29
N GLY A 59 -10.84 -3.97 0.40
CA GLY A 59 -11.10 -2.99 -0.64
C GLY A 59 -10.43 -1.64 -0.32
N PRO A 60 -10.63 -0.64 -1.19
CA PRO A 60 -10.09 0.69 -1.01
C PRO A 60 -10.74 1.40 0.18
N GLU A 61 -9.93 2.14 0.93
CA GLU A 61 -10.36 3.08 1.97
C GLU A 61 -10.24 4.50 1.40
N GLU A 62 -11.37 5.11 1.01
CA GLU A 62 -11.44 6.41 0.32
C GLU A 62 -11.50 7.60 1.29
N ASP A 63 -11.13 8.79 0.80
CA ASP A 63 -11.13 10.07 1.54
C ASP A 63 -10.31 10.04 2.85
N MET A 64 -9.22 9.26 2.85
CA MET A 64 -8.37 9.05 4.01
C MET A 64 -7.14 9.95 3.97
N GLY A 65 -6.81 10.57 5.11
CA GLY A 65 -5.54 11.27 5.27
C GLY A 65 -4.37 10.29 5.36
N ILE A 66 -3.20 10.63 4.81
CA ILE A 66 -2.02 9.76 4.89
C ILE A 66 -1.61 9.43 6.33
N SER A 67 -1.87 10.33 7.29
CA SER A 67 -1.58 10.09 8.72
C SER A 67 -2.50 9.05 9.35
N GLN A 68 -3.64 8.78 8.72
CA GLN A 68 -4.62 7.81 9.18
C GLN A 68 -4.26 6.38 8.74
N ILE A 69 -3.26 6.23 7.87
CA ILE A 69 -2.75 4.92 7.46
C ILE A 69 -2.23 4.18 8.69
N GLY A 70 -2.85 3.03 8.97
CA GLY A 70 -2.39 2.15 10.02
C GLY A 70 -2.75 2.56 11.45
N ALA A 71 -3.60 3.59 11.63
CA ALA A 71 -4.03 4.05 12.94
C ALA A 71 -4.49 2.87 13.83
N PRO A 72 -4.00 2.77 15.10
CA PRO A 72 -3.27 3.79 15.85
C PRO A 72 -1.74 3.82 15.65
N GLY A 73 -1.21 3.06 14.69
CA GLY A 73 0.21 3.06 14.34
C GLY A 73 0.71 4.37 13.73
N GLU A 74 2.02 4.62 13.85
CA GLU A 74 2.67 5.77 13.23
C GLU A 74 3.17 5.41 11.82
N LEU A 75 2.99 6.32 10.86
CA LEU A 75 3.65 6.27 9.56
C LEU A 75 5.18 6.34 9.75
N ARG A 76 5.90 5.47 9.04
CA ARG A 76 7.36 5.32 9.17
C ARG A 76 8.09 5.79 7.92
N GLU A 77 7.74 5.23 6.77
CA GLU A 77 8.36 5.57 5.49
C GLU A 77 7.32 5.76 4.40
N ARG A 78 7.62 6.63 3.44
CA ARG A 78 6.80 6.89 2.25
C ARG A 78 7.72 6.87 1.03
N LEU A 79 7.47 5.94 0.12
CA LEU A 79 8.16 5.85 -1.16
C LEU A 79 7.19 6.17 -2.29
N GLU A 80 7.51 7.17 -3.09
CA GLU A 80 6.83 7.38 -4.37
C GLU A 80 7.19 6.21 -5.31
N ILE A 81 6.16 5.51 -5.79
CA ILE A 81 6.33 4.37 -6.67
C ILE A 81 5.77 4.61 -8.08
N GLY A 82 5.02 5.68 -8.27
CA GLY A 82 4.43 5.98 -9.57
C GLY A 82 3.61 7.25 -9.58
N GLU A 83 3.14 7.57 -10.77
CA GLU A 83 2.30 8.72 -11.05
C GLU A 83 1.19 8.26 -12.00
N VAL A 84 -0.05 8.62 -11.67
CA VAL A 84 -1.24 8.18 -12.37
C VAL A 84 -1.81 9.32 -13.20
N ASP A 85 -1.91 9.09 -14.50
CA ASP A 85 -2.76 9.88 -15.40
C ASP A 85 -4.15 9.25 -15.49
N VAL A 86 -5.15 9.96 -14.97
CA VAL A 86 -6.54 9.50 -14.91
C VAL A 86 -7.29 9.64 -16.23
N LYS A 87 -6.75 10.38 -17.22
CA LYS A 87 -7.46 10.71 -18.46
C LYS A 87 -7.82 9.48 -19.28
N ASP A 88 -6.89 8.55 -19.42
CA ASP A 88 -7.04 7.37 -20.26
C ASP A 88 -7.63 6.16 -19.50
N GLN A 89 -7.91 6.33 -18.20
CA GLN A 89 -8.24 5.22 -17.31
C GLN A 89 -9.69 5.20 -16.81
N GLY A 90 -10.53 6.12 -17.30
CA GLY A 90 -11.92 6.25 -16.85
C GLY A 90 -12.09 7.20 -15.65
N GLY A 91 -11.16 8.14 -15.47
CA GLY A 91 -11.13 9.01 -14.29
C GLY A 91 -10.57 8.30 -13.06
N ILE A 92 -10.67 8.95 -11.91
CA ILE A 92 -10.08 8.44 -10.67
C ILE A 92 -10.73 7.14 -10.18
N SER A 93 -12.07 7.05 -10.25
CA SER A 93 -12.81 5.84 -9.89
C SER A 93 -12.37 4.65 -10.76
N GLY A 94 -12.19 4.84 -12.07
CA GLY A 94 -11.70 3.79 -12.95
C GLY A 94 -10.28 3.32 -12.64
N VAL A 95 -9.42 4.20 -12.12
CA VAL A 95 -8.08 3.81 -11.62
C VAL A 95 -8.21 2.99 -10.33
N VAL A 96 -8.98 3.48 -9.36
CA VAL A 96 -9.18 2.81 -8.06
C VAL A 96 -9.71 1.40 -8.26
N ASP A 97 -10.72 1.22 -9.13
CA ASP A 97 -11.30 -0.09 -9.45
C ASP A 97 -10.27 -1.06 -10.05
N LYS A 98 -9.38 -0.56 -10.92
CA LYS A 98 -8.33 -1.39 -11.53
C LYS A 98 -7.26 -1.79 -10.52
N ILE A 99 -6.82 -0.86 -9.67
CA ILE A 99 -5.87 -1.15 -8.58
C ILE A 99 -6.49 -2.19 -7.65
N ASP A 100 -7.73 -1.98 -7.21
CA ASP A 100 -8.48 -2.91 -6.38
C ASP A 100 -8.57 -4.31 -7.01
N ALA A 101 -8.88 -4.39 -8.30
CA ALA A 101 -8.95 -5.65 -9.05
C ALA A 101 -7.59 -6.38 -9.16
N VAL A 102 -6.47 -5.65 -9.20
CA VAL A 102 -5.13 -6.25 -9.14
C VAL A 102 -4.84 -6.78 -7.74
N LEU A 103 -5.07 -5.97 -6.71
CA LEU A 103 -4.73 -6.33 -5.32
C LEU A 103 -5.59 -7.49 -4.79
N LYS A 104 -6.85 -7.61 -5.25
CA LYS A 104 -7.71 -8.78 -4.97
C LYS A 104 -7.17 -10.10 -5.53
N LYS A 105 -6.29 -10.08 -6.53
CA LYS A 105 -5.71 -11.28 -7.16
C LYS A 105 -4.39 -11.72 -6.52
N VAL A 106 -3.81 -10.91 -5.63
CA VAL A 106 -2.54 -11.24 -4.97
C VAL A 106 -2.71 -12.57 -4.22
N GLY A 107 -1.87 -13.55 -4.56
CA GLY A 107 -1.87 -14.85 -3.93
C GLY A 107 -1.33 -14.74 -2.51
N VAL A 108 -2.18 -15.03 -1.52
CA VAL A 108 -1.80 -14.93 -0.10
C VAL A 108 -1.63 -16.31 0.51
N VAL A 109 -0.52 -16.49 1.21
CA VAL A 109 -0.26 -17.67 2.04
C VAL A 109 -1.18 -17.62 3.26
N LYS A 110 -2.10 -18.58 3.36
CA LYS A 110 -3.09 -18.69 4.46
C LYS A 110 -2.57 -19.49 5.66
N ASP A 111 -1.29 -19.85 5.65
CA ASP A 111 -0.66 -20.59 6.74
C ASP A 111 -0.37 -19.63 7.91
N GLU A 112 -1.03 -19.85 9.04
CA GLU A 112 -0.86 -19.06 10.26
C GLU A 112 0.55 -19.20 10.86
N GLY A 113 1.27 -20.28 10.51
CA GLY A 113 2.66 -20.53 10.91
C GLY A 113 3.70 -19.89 10.00
N ALA A 114 3.31 -19.39 8.82
CA ALA A 114 4.21 -18.65 7.95
C ALA A 114 4.49 -17.26 8.55
N ALA A 115 5.74 -16.82 8.50
CA ALA A 115 6.13 -15.49 8.95
C ALA A 115 5.34 -14.44 8.15
N TRP A 116 4.33 -13.85 8.79
CA TRP A 116 3.38 -12.88 8.22
C TRP A 116 4.09 -11.68 7.58
N ASN A 117 4.30 -11.68 6.26
CA ASN A 117 4.93 -10.57 5.57
C ASN A 117 4.03 -9.92 4.52
N CYS A 118 3.18 -9.02 5.01
CA CYS A 118 2.56 -7.96 4.22
C CYS A 118 3.50 -7.28 3.18
N GLN A 119 4.82 -7.32 3.40
CA GLN A 119 5.84 -6.95 2.43
C GLN A 119 5.77 -7.79 1.14
N ASP A 120 5.79 -9.12 1.22
CA ASP A 120 5.70 -9.97 0.02
C ASP A 120 4.33 -9.86 -0.64
N TRP A 121 3.26 -9.64 0.15
CA TRP A 121 1.93 -9.44 -0.42
C TRP A 121 1.81 -8.11 -1.16
N ALA A 122 2.37 -7.04 -0.60
CA ALA A 122 2.49 -5.77 -1.32
C ALA A 122 3.25 -6.00 -2.63
N MET A 123 4.37 -6.73 -2.60
CA MET A 123 5.17 -7.02 -3.81
C MET A 123 4.46 -7.94 -4.80
N GLY A 124 3.61 -8.87 -4.34
CA GLY A 124 2.84 -9.75 -5.20
C GLY A 124 1.86 -9.02 -6.14
N GLY A 125 1.46 -7.79 -5.80
CA GLY A 125 0.64 -6.93 -6.66
C GLY A 125 1.45 -6.06 -7.62
N LEU A 126 2.76 -5.90 -7.41
CA LEU A 126 3.58 -4.88 -8.05
C LEU A 126 3.59 -4.99 -9.58
N GLU A 127 3.79 -6.19 -10.12
CA GLU A 127 3.80 -6.41 -11.58
C GLU A 127 2.45 -6.13 -12.23
N GLY A 128 1.34 -6.46 -11.55
CA GLY A 128 0.00 -6.10 -12.02
C GLY A 128 -0.21 -4.58 -12.05
N LEU A 129 0.31 -3.86 -11.06
CA LEU A 129 0.24 -2.40 -10.98
C LEU A 129 1.13 -1.72 -12.04
N LYS A 130 2.28 -2.30 -12.38
CA LYS A 130 3.10 -1.86 -13.53
C LYS A 130 2.37 -2.03 -14.85
N MET A 131 1.72 -3.19 -15.07
CA MET A 131 0.92 -3.41 -16.28
C MET A 131 -0.23 -2.39 -16.43
N LEU A 132 -0.76 -1.86 -15.31
CA LEU A 132 -1.74 -0.76 -15.30
C LEU A 132 -1.13 0.63 -15.54
N ARG A 133 0.20 0.73 -15.63
CA ARG A 133 0.97 1.97 -15.75
C ARG A 133 0.73 2.96 -14.62
N VAL A 134 0.45 2.45 -13.42
CA VAL A 134 0.32 3.26 -12.19
C VAL A 134 1.57 3.22 -11.33
N VAL A 135 2.52 2.34 -11.65
CA VAL A 135 3.84 2.19 -11.00
C VAL A 135 4.93 2.34 -12.05
N TYR A 136 6.05 2.97 -11.67
CA TYR A 136 7.21 3.11 -12.54
C TYR A 136 7.82 1.74 -12.90
N GLU A 137 7.97 1.49 -14.20
CA GLU A 137 8.55 0.25 -14.75
C GLU A 137 9.98 -0.01 -14.27
N SER A 138 10.73 1.05 -13.96
CA SER A 138 12.13 0.97 -13.51
C SER A 138 12.28 0.45 -12.07
N LEU A 139 11.21 0.42 -11.29
CA LEU A 139 11.27 -0.05 -9.90
C LEU A 139 11.28 -1.57 -9.87
N ASN A 140 12.25 -2.13 -9.15
CA ASN A 140 12.29 -3.56 -8.87
C ASN A 140 12.02 -3.82 -7.38
N GLU A 141 11.60 -5.06 -7.09
CA GLU A 141 11.23 -5.49 -5.74
C GLU A 141 12.38 -5.31 -4.73
N GLU A 142 13.60 -5.66 -5.10
CA GLU A 142 14.77 -5.56 -4.23
C GLU A 142 15.06 -4.11 -3.82
N GLY A 143 14.94 -3.17 -4.75
CA GLY A 143 15.13 -1.74 -4.51
C GLY A 143 14.06 -1.18 -3.59
N ILE A 144 12.79 -1.57 -3.78
CA ILE A 144 11.68 -1.18 -2.90
C ILE A 144 11.89 -1.73 -1.48
N LYS A 145 12.22 -3.04 -1.36
CA LYS A 145 12.54 -3.69 -0.08
C LYS A 145 13.74 -3.05 0.60
N GLY A 146 14.77 -2.68 -0.15
CA GLY A 146 15.93 -1.96 0.37
C GLY A 146 15.56 -0.57 0.92
N TRP A 147 14.68 0.15 0.23
CA TRP A 147 14.25 1.49 0.64
C TRP A 147 13.36 1.48 1.89
N LEU A 148 12.37 0.58 1.92
CA LEU A 148 11.37 0.48 2.99
C LEU A 148 11.80 -0.44 4.14
N ARG A 149 13.07 -0.83 4.18
CA ARG A 149 13.62 -1.68 5.24
C ARG A 149 13.52 -0.96 6.59
N GLU A 150 13.13 -1.71 7.62
CA GLU A 150 13.21 -1.29 9.02
C GLU A 150 14.65 -0.91 9.39
N ARG A 151 14.82 0.29 9.96
CA ARG A 151 16.11 0.85 10.37
C ARG A 151 16.31 0.74 11.87
#